data_AF-A0A961YIF6-F1
#
_entry.id   AF-A0A961YIF6-F1
#
_cell.length_a   1.000
_cell.length_b   1.000
_cell.length_c   1.000
_cell.angle_alpha   90.00
_cell.angle_beta   90.00
_cell.angle_gamma   90.00
#
_symmetry.space_group_name_H-M   'P 1'
#
loop_
_entity.id
_entity.type
_entity.pdbx_description
1 polymer ?
#
loop_
_entity_poly.entity_id
_entity_poly.type
_entity_poly.pdbx_seq_one_letter_code
_entity_poly.pdbx_strand_id
1 'polypeptide(L)' 'QPTRGLDVGATAFVWRSLREARARGCGILLISSDLDELFDISDRIVVMLSGRINGEFTRPYHLGEIGAAMTGAGG' A
#
# COMPACT_ATOMS: atom_id res chain seq x y z
N GLN A 1 7.65 2.21 4.23
CA GLN A 1 8.22 1.31 3.22
C GLN A 1 9.06 0.24 3.93
N PRO A 2 8.58 -1.00 4.07
CA PRO A 2 9.21 -2.02 4.91
C PRO A 2 10.44 -2.70 4.28
N THR A 3 10.71 -2.47 3.00
CA THR A 3 11.77 -3.14 2.21
C THR A 3 12.99 -2.26 1.91
N ARG A 4 13.03 -1.03 2.44
CA ARG A 4 14.12 -0.08 2.15
C ARG A 4 15.46 -0.60 2.71
N GLY A 5 16.47 -0.70 1.85
CA GLY A 5 17.82 -1.11 2.22
C GLY A 5 18.10 -2.62 2.14
N LEU A 6 17.13 -3.41 1.67
CA LEU A 6 17.31 -4.83 1.37
C LEU A 6 17.79 -5.03 -0.07
N ASP A 7 18.52 -6.12 -0.32
CA ASP A 7 18.78 -6.57 -1.68
C ASP A 7 17.48 -7.06 -2.37
N VAL A 8 17.55 -7.30 -3.68
CA VAL A 8 16.41 -7.72 -4.51
C VAL A 8 15.81 -9.06 -4.02
N GLY A 9 16.66 -9.99 -3.57
CA GLY A 9 16.23 -11.31 -3.10
C GLY A 9 15.48 -11.23 -1.78
N ALA A 10 16.01 -10.46 -0.83
CA ALA A 10 15.38 -10.22 0.46
C ALA A 10 14.04 -9.47 0.32
N THR A 11 13.96 -8.49 -0.59
CA THR A 11 12.71 -7.80 -0.92
C THR A 11 11.65 -8.77 -1.47
N ALA A 12 12.04 -9.64 -2.41
CA ALA A 12 11.14 -10.65 -2.96
C ALA A 12 10.66 -11.66 -1.89
N PHE A 13 11.52 -12.03 -0.95
CA PHE A 13 11.16 -12.89 0.19
C PHE A 13 10.10 -12.26 1.09
N VAL A 14 10.26 -10.98 1.44
CA VAL A 14 9.29 -10.23 2.26
C VAL A 14 7.94 -10.17 1.55
N TRP A 15 7.92 -9.82 0.27
CA TRP A 15 6.69 -9.77 -0.52
C TRP A 15 5.96 -11.11 -0.59
N ARG A 16 6.69 -12.20 -0.84
CA ARG A 16 6.12 -13.55 -0.81
C ARG A 16 5.51 -13.88 0.54
N SER A 17 6.23 -13.58 1.63
CA SER A 17 5.77 -13.86 2.99
C SER A 17 4.49 -13.09 3.35
N LEU A 18 4.37 -11.83 2.92
CA LEU A 18 3.16 -11.03 3.12
C LEU A 18 1.97 -11.59 2.34
N ARG A 19 2.17 -11.99 1.08
CA ARG A 19 1.11 -12.62 0.27
C ARG A 19 0.64 -13.94 0.87
N GLU A 20 1.56 -14.78 1.34
CA GLU A 20 1.22 -16.03 2.02
C GLU A 20 0.48 -15.79 3.34
N ALA A 21 0.90 -14.80 4.14
CA ALA A 21 0.20 -14.43 5.37
C ALA A 21 -1.23 -13.96 5.10
N ARG A 22 -1.43 -13.12 4.07
CA ARG A 22 -2.76 -12.70 3.61
C ARG A 22 -3.60 -13.90 3.16
N ALA A 23 -3.03 -14.81 2.37
CA ALA A 23 -3.73 -16.00 1.89
C ALA A 23 -4.20 -16.92 3.05
N ARG A 24 -3.50 -16.88 4.19
CA ARG A 24 -3.91 -17.56 5.44
C ARG A 24 -4.94 -16.78 6.27
N GLY A 25 -5.44 -15.65 5.79
CA GLY A 25 -6.42 -14.81 6.48
C GLY A 25 -5.83 -13.88 7.55
N CYS A 26 -4.50 -13.66 7.55
CA CYS A 26 -3.87 -12.74 8.50
C CYS A 26 -4.17 -11.28 8.15
N GLY A 27 -4.52 -10.46 9.14
CA GLY A 27 -4.63 -9.02 8.98
C GLY A 27 -3.25 -8.36 8.88
N ILE A 28 -3.03 -7.56 7.84
CA ILE A 28 -1.75 -6.90 7.58
C ILE A 28 -1.96 -5.38 7.53
N LEU A 29 -1.18 -4.65 8.32
CA LEU A 29 -1.04 -3.20 8.16
C LEU A 29 0.26 -2.90 7.42
N LEU A 30 0.14 -2.50 6.16
CA LEU A 30 1.28 -2.17 5.30
C LEU A 30 1.37 -0.65 5.10
N ILE A 31 2.56 -0.08 5.34
CA ILE A 31 2.86 1.34 5.08
C ILE A 31 3.84 1.43 3.91
N SER A 32 3.35 1.84 2.74
CA SER A 32 4.16 2.09 1.54
C SER A 32 3.71 3.37 0.84
N SER A 33 4.57 3.88 -0.04
CA SER A 33 4.27 4.95 -1.00
C SER A 33 4.30 4.45 -2.43
N ASP A 34 4.62 3.18 -2.64
CA ASP A 34 4.59 2.51 -3.93
C ASP A 34 3.16 2.00 -4.18
N LEU A 35 2.50 2.55 -5.20
CA LEU A 35 1.11 2.25 -5.49
C LEU A 35 0.95 0.88 -6.17
N ASP A 36 1.92 0.42 -6.95
CA ASP A 36 1.87 -0.89 -7.60
C ASP A 36 1.88 -2.00 -6.56
N GLU A 37 2.77 -1.87 -5.56
CA GLU A 37 2.82 -2.77 -4.40
C GLU A 37 1.51 -2.76 -3.59
N LEU A 38 0.97 -1.57 -3.33
CA LEU A 38 -0.26 -1.41 -2.56
C LEU A 38 -1.47 -1.99 -3.30
N PHE A 39 -1.55 -1.82 -4.62
CA PHE A 39 -2.69 -2.29 -5.42
C PHE A 39 -2.74 -3.82 -5.49
N ASP A 40 -1.58 -4.46 -5.54
CA ASP A 40 -1.47 -5.92 -5.56
C ASP A 40 -2.00 -6.56 -4.27
N ILE A 41 -1.52 -6.11 -3.11
CA ILE A 41 -1.75 -6.81 -1.84
C ILE A 41 -2.95 -6.28 -1.04
N SER A 42 -3.32 -5.00 -1.19
CA SER A 42 -4.26 -4.36 -0.26
C SER A 42 -5.71 -4.66 -0.61
N ASP A 43 -6.54 -4.88 0.41
CA ASP A 43 -8.00 -4.94 0.29
C ASP A 43 -8.66 -3.55 0.47
N ARG A 44 -7.98 -2.65 1.20
CA ARG A 44 -8.31 -1.24 1.39
C ARG A 44 -7.04 -0.40 1.45
N ILE A 45 -7.07 0.82 0.93
CA ILE A 45 -5.99 1.81 1.03
C ILE A 45 -6.50 3.03 1.79
N VAL A 46 -5.72 3.49 2.77
CA VAL A 46 -5.99 4.74 3.51
C VAL A 46 -4.83 5.68 3.26
N VAL A 47 -5.12 6.87 2.76
CA VAL A 47 -4.12 7.90 2.51
C VAL A 47 -4.07 8.86 3.68
N MET A 48 -2.89 9.02 4.27
CA MET A 48 -2.63 10.02 5.29
C MET A 48 -1.78 11.15 4.71
N LEU A 49 -2.25 12.40 4.83
CA LEU A 49 -1.56 13.60 4.41
C LEU A 49 -1.61 14.63 5.55
N SER A 50 -0.46 15.20 5.92
CA SER A 50 -0.35 16.22 6.97
C SER A 50 -1.02 15.83 8.30
N GLY A 51 -0.86 14.56 8.70
CA GLY A 51 -1.42 14.01 9.95
C GLY A 51 -2.93 13.76 9.93
N ARG A 52 -3.58 13.85 8.77
CA ARG A 52 -5.02 13.60 8.60
C ARG A 52 -5.27 12.52 7.57
N ILE A 53 -6.38 11.79 7.71
CA ILE A 53 -6.87 10.90 6.66
C ILE A 53 -7.40 11.77 5.54
N ASN A 54 -6.81 11.65 4.36
CA ASN A 54 -7.14 12.41 3.16
C ASN A 54 -7.83 11.56 2.08
N GLY A 55 -8.11 10.29 2.38
CA GLY A 55 -8.86 9.40 1.50
C GLY A 55 -8.88 7.96 2.01
N GLU A 56 -9.99 7.27 1.77
CA GLU A 56 -10.13 5.84 1.98
C GLU A 56 -10.67 5.21 0.69
N PHE A 57 -9.99 4.17 0.21
CA PHE A 57 -10.26 3.55 -1.08
C PHE A 57 -10.40 2.04 -0.93
N THR A 58 -11.35 1.46 -1.64
CA THR A 58 -11.52 0.01 -1.80
C THR A 58 -11.40 -0.36 -3.27
N ARG A 59 -11.22 -1.64 -3.59
CA ARG A 59 -11.09 -2.09 -4.99
C ARG A 59 -12.37 -1.80 -5.80
N PRO A 60 -12.27 -1.51 -7.11
CA PRO A 60 -11.04 -1.35 -7.89
C PRO A 60 -10.31 -0.03 -7.57
N TYR A 61 -8.98 -0.06 -7.61
CA TYR A 61 -8.16 1.12 -7.33
C TYR A 61 -7.90 1.93 -8.61
N HIS A 62 -7.96 3.25 -8.48
CA HIS A 62 -7.67 4.20 -9.54
C HIS A 62 -6.45 5.06 -9.17
N LEU A 63 -5.39 4.98 -9.99
CA LEU A 63 -4.13 5.70 -9.76
C LEU A 63 -4.34 7.20 -9.58
N GLY A 64 -5.19 7.81 -10.41
CA GLY A 64 -5.44 9.25 -10.38
C GLY A 64 -6.09 9.71 -9.07
N GLU A 65 -7.08 8.99 -8.58
CA GLU A 65 -7.81 9.34 -7.35
C GLU A 65 -6.91 9.22 -6.12
N ILE A 66 -6.19 8.09 -6.02
CA ILE A 66 -5.31 7.83 -4.89
C ILE A 66 -4.10 8.76 -4.93
N GLY A 67 -3.53 9.01 -6.12
CA GLY A 67 -2.45 9.98 -6.31
C GLY A 67 -2.85 11.42 -5.95
N ALA A 68 -4.07 11.82 -6.30
CA ALA A 68 -4.62 13.13 -5.91
C ALA A 68 -4.77 13.23 -4.38
N ALA A 69 -5.26 12.18 -3.71
CA ALA A 69 -5.32 12.13 -2.25
C ALA A 69 -3.92 12.15 -1.59
N MET A 70 -2.91 11.54 -2.21
CA MET A 70 -1.53 11.54 -1.69
C MET A 70 -0.84 12.90 -1.80
N THR A 71 -1.19 13.69 -2.81
CA THR A 71 -0.57 15.00 -3.11
C THR A 71 -1.38 16.18 -2.59
N GLY A 72 -2.66 15.98 -2.26
CA GLY A 72 -3.60 17.05 -1.94
C GLY A 72 -4.13 17.78 -3.18
N ALA A 73 -3.88 17.28 -4.39
CA ALA A 73 -4.31 17.90 -5.65
C ALA A 73 -5.81 17.72 -5.98
N GLY A 74 -6.55 17.00 -5.13
CA GLY A 74 -8.00 16.77 -5.28
C GLY A 74 -8.90 17.65 -4.40
N GLY A 75 -8.31 18.63 -3.68
CA GLY A 75 -9.02 19.62 -2.87
C GLY A 75 -9.11 20.98 -3.53
#